data_AF-A0AB74EZE1-F1
#
_entry.id   AF-A0AB74EZE1-F1
#
_cell.length_a   1.000
_cell.length_b   1.000
_cell.length_c   1.000
_cell.angle_alpha   90.00
_cell.angle_beta   90.00
_cell.angle_gamma   90.00
#
_symmetry.space_group_name_H-M   'P 1'
#
loop_
_entity.id
_entity.type
_entity.pdbx_description
1 polymer ?
#
loop_
_entity_poly.entity_id
_entity_poly.type
_entity_poly.pdbx_seq_one_letter_code
_entity_poly.pdbx_strand_id
1 'polypeptide(L)'
;MLISKGKLELMEETLKEDGRTPLNCYKFIYDEMPRCPDCGAPMHERDRLSGKDRRNFTGMDGTLSKVEIRRVVCDDKACYNHNHPKRNLPDILVPYGRYDAEVHQAVADGSNEVPCSPSTIKRMLKKIADQFMMLLWALTQMGIHLSICKEECKAMDLWPILRNAVAGFDRWYLRALKMTVNRFGALYWKCNDTG
;
A
#
# COMPACT_ATOMS: atom_id res chain seq x y z
N MET A 1 -4.20 -14.72 -6.45
CA MET A 1 -5.64 -14.56 -6.73
C MET A 1 -6.25 -13.74 -5.60
N LEU A 2 -6.70 -12.52 -5.87
CA LEU A 2 -7.52 -11.68 -4.97
C LEU A 2 -7.88 -10.43 -5.76
N ILE A 3 -9.16 -10.21 -6.10
CA ILE A 3 -9.73 -8.86 -6.22
C ILE A 3 -11.22 -8.96 -5.90
N SER A 4 -11.50 -9.14 -4.63
CA SER A 4 -12.79 -8.73 -4.11
C SER A 4 -12.85 -7.20 -4.09
N LYS A 5 -14.01 -6.68 -4.47
CA LYS A 5 -14.28 -5.25 -4.61
C LYS A 5 -14.59 -4.66 -3.22
N GLY A 6 -14.40 -3.36 -3.08
CA GLY A 6 -14.76 -2.62 -1.87
C GLY A 6 -14.89 -1.14 -2.19
N LYS A 7 -15.59 -0.41 -1.32
CA LYS A 7 -15.93 0.99 -1.53
C LYS A 7 -15.38 1.84 -0.40
N LEU A 8 -14.72 2.94 -0.74
CA LEU A 8 -14.41 3.99 0.21
C LEU A 8 -15.61 4.92 0.34
N GLU A 9 -16.14 5.07 1.56
CA GLU A 9 -17.30 5.89 1.85
C GLU A 9 -16.88 7.02 2.79
N LEU A 10 -17.19 8.26 2.39
CA LEU A 10 -16.99 9.44 3.21
C LEU A 10 -18.04 9.44 4.33
N MET A 11 -17.57 9.31 5.57
CA MET A 11 -18.44 9.36 6.74
C MET A 11 -18.69 10.80 7.18
N GLU A 12 -17.65 11.62 7.12
CA GLU A 12 -17.66 12.95 7.72
C GLU A 12 -16.59 13.82 7.07
N GLU A 13 -16.98 15.04 6.69
CA GLU A 13 -16.06 16.13 6.42
C GLU A 13 -15.97 16.98 7.68
N THR A 14 -14.77 17.05 8.24
CA THR A 14 -14.51 17.77 9.49
C THR A 14 -13.38 18.76 9.29
N LEU A 15 -13.11 19.58 10.30
CA LEU A 15 -11.90 20.38 10.36
C LEU A 15 -10.96 19.75 11.40
N LYS A 16 -9.65 19.96 11.24
CA LYS A 16 -8.69 19.67 12.31
C LYS A 16 -9.01 20.53 13.54
N GLU A 17 -8.33 20.24 14.65
CA GLU A 17 -8.43 21.02 15.90
C GLU A 17 -8.12 22.52 15.70
N ASP A 18 -7.43 22.88 14.62
CA ASP A 18 -7.16 24.27 14.22
C ASP A 18 -8.39 25.02 13.65
N GLY A 19 -9.51 24.32 13.40
CA GLY A 19 -10.75 24.88 12.88
C GLY A 19 -10.64 25.44 11.46
N ARG A 20 -9.59 25.11 10.70
CA ARG A 20 -9.32 25.67 9.36
C ARG A 20 -8.94 24.63 8.33
N THR A 21 -8.23 23.59 8.73
CA THR A 21 -7.73 22.58 7.80
C THR A 21 -8.77 21.47 7.60
N PRO A 22 -9.20 21.17 6.37
CA PRO A 22 -10.09 20.04 6.09
C PRO A 22 -9.52 18.70 6.57
N LEU A 23 -10.40 17.85 7.08
CA LEU A 23 -10.12 16.48 7.50
C LEU A 23 -11.27 15.57 7.08
N ASN A 24 -11.03 14.75 6.06
CA ASN A 24 -12.01 13.79 5.59
C ASN A 24 -11.87 12.48 6.36
N CYS A 25 -12.99 11.96 6.86
CA CYS A 25 -13.04 10.68 7.55
C CYS A 25 -13.78 9.66 6.70
N TYR A 26 -13.09 8.60 6.31
CA TYR A 26 -13.63 7.53 5.49
C TYR A 26 -13.81 6.23 6.27
N LYS A 27 -14.73 5.41 5.80
CA LYS A 27 -14.82 3.99 6.10
C LYS A 27 -14.61 3.21 4.82
N PHE A 28 -13.88 2.11 4.90
CA PHE A 28 -13.82 1.17 3.78
C PHE A 28 -14.84 0.04 4.00
N ILE A 29 -15.76 -0.10 3.05
CA ILE A 29 -16.77 -1.15 2.98
C ILE A 29 -16.17 -2.30 2.18
N TYR A 30 -16.12 -3.48 2.79
CA TYR A 30 -15.54 -4.69 2.19
C TYR A 30 -16.66 -5.60 1.71
N ASP A 31 -16.58 -6.10 0.48
CA ASP A 31 -17.66 -6.93 -0.10
C ASP A 31 -17.65 -8.37 0.46
N GLU A 32 -16.48 -8.92 0.78
CA GLU A 32 -16.35 -10.28 1.34
C GLU A 32 -15.21 -10.37 2.36
N MET A 33 -15.04 -11.55 2.99
CA MET A 33 -13.89 -11.83 3.84
C MET A 33 -12.79 -12.48 3.01
N PRO A 34 -11.52 -12.02 3.08
CA PRO A 34 -10.46 -12.61 2.27
C PRO A 34 -10.13 -14.01 2.75
N ARG A 35 -9.53 -14.81 1.88
CA ARG A 35 -8.83 -16.05 2.27
C ARG A 35 -7.37 -15.75 2.60
N CYS A 36 -6.81 -16.58 3.48
CA CYS A 36 -5.41 -16.50 3.85
C CYS A 36 -4.55 -16.71 2.61
N PRO A 37 -3.63 -15.79 2.31
CA PRO A 37 -2.84 -15.90 1.10
C PRO A 37 -1.72 -16.96 1.19
N ASP A 38 -1.39 -17.42 2.40
CA ASP A 38 -0.32 -18.39 2.62
C ASP A 38 -0.85 -19.85 2.64
N CYS A 39 -2.04 -20.10 3.20
CA CYS A 39 -2.62 -21.45 3.28
C CYS A 39 -4.01 -21.61 2.65
N GLY A 40 -4.63 -20.55 2.14
CA GLY A 40 -5.95 -20.60 1.50
C GLY A 40 -7.15 -20.78 2.45
N ALA A 41 -6.90 -20.92 3.76
CA ALA A 41 -7.95 -21.04 4.78
C ALA A 41 -8.80 -19.75 4.88
N PRO A 42 -10.04 -19.83 5.37
CA PRO A 42 -10.82 -18.65 5.70
C PRO A 42 -10.10 -17.75 6.73
N MET A 43 -10.44 -16.47 6.71
CA MET A 43 -10.00 -15.49 7.69
C MET A 43 -11.22 -14.90 8.39
N HIS A 44 -11.03 -14.33 9.58
CA HIS A 44 -12.03 -13.52 10.26
C HIS A 44 -11.47 -12.15 10.65
N GLU A 45 -12.38 -11.21 10.91
CA GLU A 45 -12.03 -9.91 11.45
C GLU A 45 -11.61 -10.05 12.91
N ARG A 46 -10.39 -9.65 13.24
CA ARG A 46 -9.90 -9.59 14.63
C ARG A 46 -10.39 -8.32 15.30
N ASP A 47 -10.19 -7.19 14.64
CA ASP A 47 -10.54 -5.85 15.13
C ASP A 47 -10.46 -4.80 13.99
N ARG A 48 -10.73 -3.54 14.33
CA ARG A 48 -10.63 -2.40 13.42
C ARG A 48 -9.74 -1.30 13.98
N LEU A 49 -9.06 -0.61 13.08
CA LEU A 49 -8.41 0.66 13.35
C LEU A 49 -9.47 1.77 13.19
N SER A 50 -10.20 2.06 14.27
CA SER A 50 -11.31 3.02 14.31
C SER A 50 -11.06 4.14 15.33
N GLY A 51 -11.96 5.14 15.38
CA GLY A 51 -11.83 6.28 16.28
C GLY A 51 -10.49 7.01 16.17
N LYS A 52 -9.73 7.07 17.28
CA LYS A 52 -8.40 7.71 17.35
C LYS A 52 -7.32 6.93 16.60
N ASP A 53 -7.50 5.62 16.43
CA ASP A 53 -6.55 4.73 15.77
C ASP A 53 -6.76 4.63 14.25
N ARG A 54 -7.74 5.37 13.71
CA ARG A 54 -7.95 5.47 12.26
C ARG A 54 -6.64 5.80 11.56
N ARG A 55 -6.48 5.21 10.38
CA ARG A 55 -5.26 5.38 9.61
C ARG A 55 -5.27 6.70 8.87
N ASN A 56 -4.26 7.53 9.12
CA ASN A 56 -4.08 8.79 8.39
C ASN A 56 -3.41 8.55 7.03
N PHE A 57 -3.82 9.31 6.01
CA PHE A 57 -3.14 9.42 4.73
C PHE A 57 -3.34 10.82 4.14
N THR A 58 -2.41 11.28 3.32
CA THR A 58 -2.48 12.56 2.60
C THR A 58 -2.61 12.29 1.11
N GLY A 59 -3.61 12.90 0.47
CA GLY A 59 -3.87 12.80 -0.97
C GLY A 59 -2.93 13.67 -1.81
N MET A 60 -2.99 13.54 -3.13
CA MET A 60 -2.25 14.39 -4.08
C MET A 60 -2.60 15.88 -3.97
N ASP A 61 -3.83 16.19 -3.59
CA ASP A 61 -4.34 17.54 -3.31
C ASP A 61 -3.77 18.14 -2.01
N GLY A 62 -3.00 17.37 -1.22
CA GLY A 62 -2.47 17.78 0.07
C GLY A 62 -3.46 17.65 1.23
N THR A 63 -4.68 17.17 0.98
CA THR A 63 -5.70 17.00 2.02
C THR A 63 -5.35 15.82 2.93
N LEU A 64 -5.36 16.07 4.24
CA LEU A 64 -5.23 15.00 5.21
C LEU A 64 -6.56 14.29 5.39
N SER A 65 -6.54 12.97 5.27
CA SER A 65 -7.69 12.09 5.42
C SER A 65 -7.42 11.00 6.45
N LYS A 66 -8.48 10.46 7.05
CA LYS A 66 -8.45 9.29 7.93
C LYS A 66 -9.32 8.20 7.35
N VAL A 67 -8.93 6.95 7.54
CA VAL A 67 -9.73 5.81 7.11
C VAL A 67 -9.76 4.70 8.15
N GLU A 68 -10.96 4.18 8.40
CA GLU A 68 -11.15 2.98 9.17
C GLU A 68 -10.79 1.74 8.33
N ILE A 69 -9.86 0.93 8.84
CA ILE A 69 -9.46 -0.32 8.21
C ILE A 69 -9.60 -1.48 9.19
N ARG A 70 -10.06 -2.64 8.72
CA ARG A 70 -10.11 -3.85 9.54
C ARG A 70 -8.78 -4.57 9.52
N ARG A 71 -8.49 -5.32 10.58
CA ARG A 71 -7.41 -6.32 10.61
C ARG A 71 -8.03 -7.71 10.66
N VAL A 72 -7.45 -8.61 9.89
CA VAL A 72 -7.93 -9.99 9.75
C VAL A 72 -6.84 -10.98 10.15
N VAL A 73 -7.25 -12.12 10.68
CA VAL A 73 -6.36 -13.24 11.05
C VAL A 73 -6.83 -14.53 10.37
N CYS A 74 -5.91 -15.45 10.16
CA CYS A 74 -6.20 -16.74 9.56
C CYS A 74 -6.86 -17.69 10.58
N ASP A 75 -7.85 -18.47 10.14
CA ASP A 75 -8.54 -19.45 11.01
C ASP A 75 -7.69 -20.70 11.28
N ASP A 76 -6.78 -21.02 10.37
CA ASP A 76 -5.83 -22.11 10.54
C ASP A 76 -4.79 -21.77 11.63
N LYS A 77 -4.87 -22.46 12.77
CA LYS A 77 -4.00 -22.26 13.95
C LYS A 77 -2.52 -22.56 13.68
N ALA A 78 -2.21 -23.39 12.69
CA ALA A 78 -0.83 -23.69 12.31
C ALA A 78 -0.23 -22.61 11.39
N CYS A 79 -1.06 -21.74 10.81
CA CYS A 79 -0.62 -20.68 9.93
C CYS A 79 0.00 -19.52 10.72
N TYR A 80 1.13 -18.98 10.24
CA TYR A 80 1.76 -17.79 10.79
C TYR A 80 0.78 -16.61 10.95
N ASN A 81 -0.15 -16.46 10.00
CA ASN A 81 -1.13 -15.38 9.98
C ASN A 81 -2.27 -15.53 11.01
N HIS A 82 -2.34 -16.63 11.75
CA HIS A 82 -3.26 -16.78 12.89
C HIS A 82 -2.92 -15.79 14.01
N ASN A 83 -1.62 -15.70 14.35
CA ASN A 83 -1.12 -14.83 15.41
C ASN A 83 -0.61 -13.48 14.90
N HIS A 84 -0.54 -13.28 13.57
CA HIS A 84 -0.02 -12.07 12.93
C HIS A 84 -1.09 -11.43 12.04
N PRO A 85 -1.97 -10.57 12.61
CA PRO A 85 -3.05 -9.95 11.87
C PRO A 85 -2.55 -9.15 10.68
N LYS A 86 -3.24 -9.29 9.55
CA LYS A 86 -2.99 -8.51 8.35
C LYS A 86 -3.95 -7.33 8.30
N ARG A 87 -3.45 -6.16 7.91
CA ARG A 87 -4.29 -5.00 7.63
C ARG A 87 -5.00 -5.21 6.31
N ASN A 88 -6.32 -5.11 6.30
CA ASN A 88 -7.10 -5.20 5.09
C ASN A 88 -7.20 -3.81 4.45
N LEU A 89 -6.26 -3.47 3.57
CA LEU A 89 -6.09 -2.13 3.03
C LEU A 89 -6.85 -1.94 1.70
N PRO A 90 -7.54 -0.81 1.51
CA PRO A 90 -7.89 -0.35 0.17
C PRO A 90 -6.63 0.03 -0.61
N ASP A 91 -6.70 -0.05 -1.93
CA ASP A 91 -5.55 0.21 -2.82
C ASP A 91 -5.12 1.66 -2.92
N ILE A 92 -5.93 2.59 -2.43
CA ILE A 92 -5.50 3.97 -2.16
C ILE A 92 -4.41 4.04 -1.08
N LEU A 93 -4.20 3.01 -0.24
CA LEU A 93 -3.24 3.06 0.86
C LEU A 93 -2.01 2.17 0.66
N VAL A 94 -0.82 2.74 0.81
CA VAL A 94 0.45 1.99 0.85
C VAL A 94 0.78 1.56 2.28
N PRO A 95 1.05 0.29 2.63
CA PRO A 95 1.36 -0.20 3.98
C PRO A 95 2.35 0.70 4.71
N TYR A 96 1.97 1.13 5.92
CA TYR A 96 2.75 2.04 6.77
C TYR A 96 3.11 3.39 6.13
N GLY A 97 2.53 3.72 4.98
CA GLY A 97 2.65 5.01 4.31
C GLY A 97 1.71 6.05 4.92
N ARG A 98 2.17 7.30 4.97
CA ARG A 98 1.40 8.49 5.38
C ARG A 98 0.75 9.23 4.21
N TYR A 99 1.04 8.79 3.00
CA TYR A 99 0.51 9.33 1.75
C TYR A 99 -0.19 8.21 1.02
N ASP A 100 -1.16 8.56 0.19
CA ASP A 100 -1.87 7.59 -0.63
C ASP A 100 -0.97 6.96 -1.70
N ALA A 101 -1.52 6.00 -2.43
CA ALA A 101 -0.83 5.30 -3.49
C ALA A 101 -0.51 6.21 -4.69
N GLU A 102 -1.29 7.26 -4.93
CA GLU A 102 -1.08 8.18 -6.04
C GLU A 102 0.16 9.05 -5.81
N VAL A 103 0.32 9.58 -4.60
CA VAL A 103 1.53 10.31 -4.20
C VAL A 103 2.77 9.42 -4.32
N HIS A 104 2.68 8.16 -3.88
CA HIS A 104 3.83 7.25 -4.02
C HIS A 104 4.12 6.93 -5.49
N GLN A 105 3.09 6.78 -6.32
CA GLN A 105 3.26 6.57 -7.77
C GLN A 105 3.91 7.78 -8.43
N ALA A 106 3.42 9.00 -8.15
CA ALA A 106 3.98 10.25 -8.67
C ALA A 106 5.46 10.44 -8.26
N VAL A 107 5.79 10.16 -6.99
CA VAL A 107 7.19 10.16 -6.52
C VAL A 107 8.01 9.11 -7.27
N ALA A 108 7.45 7.92 -7.48
CA ALA A 108 8.15 6.85 -8.17
C ALA A 108 8.48 7.26 -9.62
N ASP A 109 7.53 7.89 -10.31
CA ASP A 109 7.67 8.39 -11.68
C ASP A 109 8.58 9.62 -11.77
N GLY A 110 8.83 10.29 -10.62
CA GLY A 110 9.76 11.41 -10.53
C GLY A 110 9.12 12.77 -10.65
N SER A 111 7.83 12.87 -10.38
CA SER A 111 7.15 14.16 -10.25
C SER A 111 7.71 14.97 -9.08
N ASN A 112 7.86 16.27 -9.31
CA ASN A 112 8.13 17.26 -8.26
C ASN A 112 6.84 17.93 -7.75
N GLU A 113 5.70 17.66 -8.38
CA GLU A 113 4.38 18.19 -8.02
C GLU A 113 3.68 17.24 -7.04
N VAL A 114 4.26 17.10 -5.86
CA VAL A 114 3.76 16.21 -4.81
C VAL A 114 3.69 16.94 -3.46
N PRO A 115 2.70 16.65 -2.60
CA PRO A 115 2.47 17.38 -1.35
C PRO A 115 3.42 16.95 -0.22
N CYS A 116 4.62 16.46 -0.56
CA CYS A 116 5.57 15.92 0.39
C CYS A 116 6.90 16.67 0.34
N SER A 117 7.53 16.83 1.52
CA SER A 117 8.82 17.51 1.61
C SER A 117 9.93 16.73 0.91
N PRO A 118 11.02 17.38 0.45
CA PRO A 118 12.14 16.69 -0.21
C PRO A 118 12.75 15.55 0.61
N SER A 119 12.79 15.67 1.94
CA SER A 119 13.26 14.60 2.83
C SER A 119 12.29 13.40 2.88
N THR A 120 11.00 13.64 2.70
CA THR A 120 9.98 12.59 2.59
C THR A 120 10.06 11.88 1.25
N ILE A 121 10.25 12.61 0.16
CA ILE A 121 10.50 12.06 -1.19
C ILE A 121 11.69 11.09 -1.15
N LYS A 122 12.83 11.52 -0.58
CA LYS A 122 14.03 10.67 -0.45
C LYS A 122 13.75 9.36 0.32
N ARG A 123 13.00 9.44 1.43
CA ARG A 123 12.61 8.25 2.22
C ARG A 123 11.65 7.33 1.47
N MET A 124 10.71 7.91 0.72
CA MET A 124 9.79 7.14 -0.14
C MET A 124 10.56 6.40 -1.23
N LEU A 125 11.41 7.09 -1.98
CA LEU A 125 12.23 6.48 -3.03
C LEU A 125 13.06 5.32 -2.49
N LYS A 126 13.72 5.49 -1.33
CA LYS A 126 14.44 4.40 -0.66
C LYS A 126 13.51 3.22 -0.37
N LYS A 127 12.35 3.46 0.26
CA LYS A 127 11.39 2.41 0.60
C LYS A 127 10.88 1.69 -0.65
N ILE A 128 10.55 2.43 -1.71
CA ILE A 128 10.08 1.85 -2.97
C ILE A 128 11.18 0.97 -3.57
N ALA A 129 12.41 1.45 -3.60
CA ALA A 129 13.55 0.70 -4.13
C ALA A 129 13.81 -0.58 -3.30
N ASP A 130 13.75 -0.51 -1.96
CA ASP A 130 13.89 -1.67 -1.08
C ASP A 130 12.78 -2.73 -1.36
N GLN A 131 11.53 -2.26 -1.54
CA GLN A 131 10.40 -3.14 -1.88
C GLN A 131 10.56 -3.77 -3.26
N PHE A 132 11.06 -3.02 -4.23
CA PHE A 132 11.29 -3.49 -5.59
C PHE A 132 12.44 -4.50 -5.64
N MET A 133 13.54 -4.26 -4.93
CA MET A 133 14.65 -5.21 -4.82
C MET A 133 14.20 -6.54 -4.20
N MET A 134 13.33 -6.51 -3.19
CA MET A 134 12.75 -7.74 -2.63
C MET A 134 11.85 -8.49 -3.62
N LEU A 135 11.10 -7.77 -4.47
CA LEU A 135 10.32 -8.39 -5.54
C LEU A 135 11.23 -9.03 -6.59
N LEU A 136 12.21 -8.29 -7.10
CA LEU A 136 13.19 -8.82 -8.06
C LEU A 136 13.91 -10.04 -7.48
N TRP A 137 14.32 -9.98 -6.21
CA TRP A 137 14.99 -11.10 -5.55
C TRP A 137 14.08 -12.32 -5.44
N ALA A 138 12.80 -12.14 -5.08
CA ALA A 138 11.83 -13.23 -5.08
C ALA A 138 11.66 -13.83 -6.48
N LEU A 139 11.60 -13.02 -7.54
CA LEU A 139 11.53 -13.49 -8.93
C LEU A 139 12.79 -14.28 -9.34
N THR A 140 13.99 -13.85 -8.93
CA THR A 140 15.24 -14.60 -9.21
C THR A 140 15.29 -15.95 -8.49
N GLN A 141 14.78 -16.05 -7.25
CA GLN A 141 14.67 -17.32 -6.52
C GLN A 141 13.67 -18.28 -7.19
N MET A 142 12.70 -17.74 -7.94
CA MET A 142 11.75 -18.50 -8.75
C MET A 142 12.30 -18.85 -10.16
N GLY A 143 13.59 -18.60 -10.44
CA GLY A 143 14.23 -18.95 -11.70
C GLY A 143 14.03 -17.92 -12.83
N ILE A 144 13.43 -16.76 -12.54
CA ILE A 144 13.29 -15.67 -13.52
C ILE A 144 14.60 -14.87 -13.51
N HIS A 145 15.44 -15.12 -14.51
CA HIS A 145 16.72 -14.42 -14.67
C HIS A 145 16.49 -12.96 -15.08
N LEU A 146 16.54 -12.06 -14.11
CA LEU A 146 16.72 -10.63 -14.34
C LEU A 146 18.22 -10.36 -14.39
N SER A 147 18.73 -9.93 -15.55
CA SER A 147 20.13 -9.59 -15.78
C SER A 147 20.50 -8.26 -15.12
N ILE A 148 20.41 -8.20 -13.78
CA ILE A 148 20.90 -7.08 -12.96
C ILE A 148 22.14 -7.60 -12.23
N CYS A 149 23.30 -7.05 -12.61
CA CYS A 149 24.60 -7.52 -12.11
C CYS A 149 24.74 -7.25 -10.60
N LYS A 150 25.28 -8.25 -9.89
CA LYS A 150 24.94 -8.55 -8.48
C LYS A 150 25.67 -7.72 -7.43
N GLU A 151 26.69 -6.94 -7.77
CA GLU A 151 27.76 -6.65 -6.79
C GLU A 151 28.00 -5.20 -6.34
N GLU A 152 27.49 -4.15 -6.98
CA GLU A 152 27.80 -2.77 -6.49
C GLU A 152 26.69 -1.72 -6.61
N CYS A 153 25.52 -2.06 -7.15
CA CYS A 153 24.49 -1.05 -7.36
C CYS A 153 23.68 -0.80 -6.08
N LYS A 154 23.76 0.43 -5.52
CA LYS A 154 22.79 0.83 -4.50
C LYS A 154 21.41 0.89 -5.14
N ALA A 155 20.36 0.62 -4.37
CA ALA A 155 18.98 0.61 -4.89
C ALA A 155 18.58 1.94 -5.57
N MET A 156 19.21 3.06 -5.17
CA MET A 156 19.08 4.36 -5.83
C MET A 156 19.72 4.45 -7.22
N ASP A 157 20.83 3.75 -7.44
CA ASP A 157 21.58 3.80 -8.72
C ASP A 157 20.83 3.04 -9.83
N LEU A 158 19.96 2.10 -9.44
CA LEU A 158 19.08 1.36 -10.33
C LEU A 158 17.79 2.12 -10.67
N TRP A 159 17.53 3.25 -10.02
CA TRP A 159 16.26 3.97 -10.13
C TRP A 159 15.97 4.48 -11.56
N PRO A 160 16.94 5.06 -12.30
CA PRO A 160 16.72 5.43 -13.71
C PRO A 160 16.41 4.23 -14.60
N ILE A 161 17.10 3.10 -14.39
CA ILE A 161 16.88 1.86 -15.15
C ILE A 161 15.48 1.32 -14.88
N LEU A 162 15.07 1.32 -13.61
CA LEU A 162 13.73 0.91 -13.20
C LEU A 162 12.66 1.79 -13.85
N ARG A 163 12.79 3.12 -13.79
CA ARG A 163 11.84 4.06 -14.42
C ARG A 163 11.69 3.79 -15.91
N ASN A 164 12.79 3.51 -16.61
CA ASN A 164 12.73 3.16 -18.02
C ASN A 164 12.03 1.81 -18.26
N ALA A 165 12.30 0.80 -17.42
CA ALA A 165 11.68 -0.52 -17.56
C ALA A 165 10.17 -0.52 -17.29
N VAL A 166 9.69 0.38 -16.43
CA VAL A 166 8.26 0.53 -16.09
C VAL A 166 7.59 1.69 -16.83
N ALA A 167 8.31 2.37 -17.71
CA ALA A 167 7.76 3.44 -18.54
C ALA A 167 6.59 2.91 -19.37
N GLY A 168 5.45 3.60 -19.33
CA GLY A 168 4.22 3.19 -20.01
C GLY A 168 3.35 2.18 -19.25
N PHE A 169 3.75 1.74 -18.05
CA PHE A 169 2.88 0.92 -17.18
C PHE A 169 2.15 1.78 -16.15
N ASP A 170 0.85 1.99 -16.35
CA ASP A 170 0.04 2.75 -15.40
C ASP A 170 -0.01 2.12 -14.01
N ARG A 171 0.24 2.95 -12.99
CA ARG A 171 0.22 2.55 -11.57
C ARG A 171 1.14 1.36 -11.27
N TRP A 172 2.29 1.26 -11.96
CA TRP A 172 3.21 0.13 -11.87
C TRP A 172 3.65 -0.16 -10.43
N TYR A 173 3.89 0.86 -9.62
CA TYR A 173 4.35 0.69 -8.24
C TYR A 173 3.25 0.07 -7.39
N LEU A 174 2.01 0.50 -7.57
CA LEU A 174 0.86 -0.10 -6.89
C LEU A 174 0.68 -1.57 -7.30
N ARG A 175 0.92 -1.91 -8.57
CA ARG A 175 0.89 -3.32 -9.04
C ARG A 175 2.00 -4.14 -8.39
N ALA A 176 3.22 -3.62 -8.32
CA ALA A 176 4.36 -4.27 -7.66
C ALA A 176 4.12 -4.45 -6.15
N LEU A 177 3.59 -3.42 -5.48
CA LEU A 177 3.13 -3.50 -4.10
C LEU A 177 2.08 -4.59 -3.92
N LYS A 178 1.11 -4.69 -4.84
CA LYS A 178 0.05 -5.72 -4.86
C LYS A 178 0.58 -7.15 -5.08
N MET A 179 1.76 -7.32 -5.66
CA MET A 179 2.42 -8.61 -5.79
C MET A 179 3.23 -9.02 -4.56
N THR A 180 3.66 -8.05 -3.74
CA THR A 180 4.47 -8.28 -2.53
C THR A 180 3.64 -8.38 -1.24
N VAL A 181 2.31 -8.39 -1.37
CA VAL A 181 1.32 -8.04 -0.34
C VAL A 181 1.41 -8.85 0.93
N ASN A 182 1.73 -10.13 0.88
CA ASN A 182 1.73 -10.96 2.08
C ASN A 182 2.94 -10.70 2.98
N ARG A 183 4.05 -10.25 2.36
CA ARG A 183 5.36 -10.07 3.00
C ARG A 183 5.44 -8.82 3.86
N PHE A 184 4.58 -7.83 3.60
CA PHE A 184 4.56 -6.53 4.31
C PHE A 184 3.38 -6.36 5.27
N GLY A 185 2.68 -7.44 5.64
CA GLY A 185 1.66 -7.37 6.70
C GLY A 185 0.31 -6.75 6.30
N ALA A 186 0.01 -6.68 5.00
CA ALA A 186 -1.27 -6.18 4.48
C ALA A 186 -1.93 -7.17 3.52
N LEU A 187 -3.22 -6.97 3.27
CA LEU A 187 -4.00 -7.56 2.17
C LEU A 187 -4.62 -6.39 1.41
N TYR A 188 -4.61 -6.40 0.08
CA TYR A 188 -5.11 -5.26 -0.73
C TYR A 188 -6.42 -5.55 -1.44
N TRP A 189 -7.24 -4.52 -1.55
CA TRP A 189 -8.55 -4.51 -2.21
C TRP A 189 -8.55 -3.47 -3.32
N LYS A 190 -9.16 -3.79 -4.46
CA LYS A 190 -9.37 -2.79 -5.51
C LYS A 190 -10.55 -1.91 -5.08
N CYS A 191 -10.31 -0.62 -4.90
CA CYS A 191 -11.39 0.34 -4.73
C CYS A 191 -12.08 0.49 -6.09
N ASN A 192 -13.40 0.34 -6.14
CA ASN A 192 -14.16 0.91 -7.24
C ASN A 192 -14.42 2.35 -6.83
N ASP A 193 -13.84 3.28 -7.58
CA ASP A 193 -13.99 4.74 -7.60
C ASP A 193 -14.75 5.41 -6.43
N THR A 194 -14.12 6.45 -5.88
CA THR A 194 -14.77 7.47 -5.06
C THR A 194 -15.97 8.01 -5.84
N GLY A 195 -17.17 7.72 -5.33
CA GLY A 195 -18.38 8.40 -5.81
C GLY A 195 -18.36 9.87 -5.43
#